data_AF-A0A1E4AVV8-F1
#
_entry.id   AF-A0A1E4AVV8-F1
#
_cell.length_a   1.000
_cell.length_b   1.000
_cell.length_c   1.000
_cell.angle_alpha   90.00
_cell.angle_beta   90.00
_cell.angle_gamma   90.00
#
_symmetry.space_group_name_H-M   'P 1'
#
loop_
_entity.id
_entity.type
_entity.pdbx_description
1 polymer ?
#
loop_
_entity_poly.entity_id
_entity_poly.type
_entity_poly.pdbx_seq_one_letter_code
_entity_poly.pdbx_strand_id
1 'polypeptide(L)' 'MKTRPGICHKKRRFASREAADAAALAAGVPLRTYKCGLCHQFHLTSRTKSLRPPRPQLS' A
#
# COMPACT_ATOMS: atom_id res chain seq x y z
N MET A 1 -5.84 2.55 -9.76
CA MET A 1 -5.26 1.19 -9.89
C MET A 1 -6.38 0.17 -10.07
N LYS A 2 -6.50 -0.51 -11.21
CA LYS A 2 -7.55 -1.54 -11.39
C LYS A 2 -7.20 -2.79 -10.60
N THR A 3 -7.87 -3.00 -9.46
CA THR A 3 -7.67 -4.19 -8.62
C THR A 3 -8.72 -5.23 -9.00
N ARG A 4 -8.29 -6.46 -9.29
CA ARG A 4 -9.17 -7.62 -9.51
C ARG A 4 -9.17 -8.49 -8.25
N PRO A 5 -10.22 -9.29 -7.97
CA PRO A 5 -10.29 -10.15 -6.79
C PRO A 5 -9.03 -11.00 -6.59
N GLY A 6 -8.57 -11.74 -7.62
CA GLY A 6 -7.37 -12.57 -7.52
C GLY A 6 -6.10 -11.81 -7.11
N ILE A 7 -5.94 -10.55 -7.55
CA ILE A 7 -4.81 -9.71 -7.13
C ILE A 7 -5.00 -9.24 -5.69
N CYS A 8 -6.23 -8.86 -5.31
CA CYS A 8 -6.55 -8.43 -3.95
C CYS A 8 -6.28 -9.53 -2.92
N HIS A 9 -6.67 -10.77 -3.21
CA HIS A 9 -6.46 -11.91 -2.32
C HIS A 9 -4.98 -12.28 -2.16
N LYS A 10 -4.15 -12.06 -3.18
CA LYS A 10 -2.70 -12.31 -3.11
C LYS A 10 -1.92 -11.22 -2.37
N LYS A 11 -2.50 -10.04 -2.18
CA LYS A 11 -1.81 -8.90 -1.55
C LYS A 11 -2.01 -8.88 -0.04
N ARG A 12 -0.93 -8.57 0.69
CA ARG A 12 -1.01 -8.25 2.12
C ARG A 12 -1.95 -7.07 2.37
N ARG A 13 -2.81 -7.20 3.38
CA ARG A 13 -3.81 -6.20 3.79
C ARG A 13 -3.33 -5.49 5.07
N PHE A 14 -3.51 -4.18 5.10
CA PHE A 14 -3.24 -3.36 6.28
C PHE A 14 -4.52 -2.61 6.67
N ALA A 15 -4.81 -2.58 7.98
CA ALA A 15 -6.00 -1.94 8.53
C ALA A 15 -5.93 -0.41 8.46
N SER A 16 -4.73 0.16 8.51
CA SER A 16 -4.49 1.60 8.46
C SER A 16 -3.47 1.98 7.39
N ARG A 17 -3.49 3.25 6.99
CA ARG A 17 -2.50 3.77 6.04
C ARG A 17 -1.12 3.80 6.67
N GLU A 18 -1.05 4.11 7.95
CA GLU A 18 0.17 4.24 8.74
C GLU A 18 0.92 2.90 8.78
N ALA A 19 0.20 1.81 9.06
CA ALA A 19 0.76 0.46 9.06
C ALA A 19 1.29 0.05 7.67
N ALA A 20 0.60 0.44 6.60
CA ALA A 20 1.06 0.20 5.24
C ALA A 20 2.29 1.06 4.88
N ASP A 21 2.29 2.34 5.23
CA ASP A 21 3.42 3.25 4.98
C ASP A 21 4.67 2.80 5.74
N ALA A 22 4.53 2.35 7.00
CA ALA A 22 5.63 1.76 7.77
C ALA A 22 6.21 0.51 7.09
N ALA A 23 5.35 -0.39 6.61
CA ALA A 23 5.78 -1.58 5.88
C ALA A 23 6.44 -1.23 4.53
N ALA A 24 5.98 -0.17 3.84
CA ALA A 24 6.57 0.31 2.60
C ALA A 24 7.99 0.85 2.82
N LEU A 25 8.21 1.58 3.92
CA LEU A 25 9.52 2.11 4.30
C LEU A 25 10.50 1.00 4.69
N ALA A 26 10.03 -0.04 5.38
CA ALA A 26 10.85 -1.17 5.81
C ALA A 26 11.24 -2.14 4.68
N ALA A 27 10.58 -2.08 3.51
CA ALA A 27 10.72 -3.09 2.46
C ALA A 27 12.06 -3.07 1.68
N GLY A 28 12.88 -2.02 1.84
CA GLY A 28 14.14 -1.86 1.09
C GLY A 28 13.97 -1.63 -0.43
N VAL A 29 12.74 -1.64 -0.93
CA VAL A 29 12.39 -1.34 -2.33
C VAL A 29 11.29 -0.27 -2.39
N PRO A 30 11.23 0.56 -3.45
CA PRO A 30 10.24 1.61 -3.55
C PRO A 30 8.81 1.05 -3.63
N LEU A 31 8.07 1.16 -2.53
CA LEU A 31 6.64 0.82 -2.47
C LEU A 31 5.78 2.06 -2.21
N ARG A 32 4.52 1.98 -2.60
CA ARG A 32 3.47 2.98 -2.36
C ARG A 32 2.23 2.33 -1.78
N THR A 33 1.66 3.01 -0.80
CA THR A 33 0.36 2.66 -0.22
C THR A 33 -0.77 3.20 -1.07
N TYR A 34 -1.80 2.38 -1.29
CA TYR A 34 -3.07 2.82 -1.85
C TYR A 34 -4.24 2.15 -1.14
N LYS A 35 -5.37 2.84 -1.06
CA LYS A 35 -6.63 2.28 -0.58
C LYS A 35 -7.26 1.44 -1.69
N CYS A 36 -7.55 0.18 -1.42
CA CYS A 36 -8.16 -0.71 -2.39
C CYS A 36 -9.61 -0.30 -2.65
N GLY A 37 -10.01 -0.18 -3.92
CA GLY A 37 -11.42 0.04 -4.27
C GLY A 37 -12.31 -1.20 -4.14
N LEU A 38 -11.74 -2.40 -3.90
CA LEU A 38 -12.49 -3.65 -3.77
C LEU A 38 -12.75 -4.01 -2.30
N CYS A 39 -11.67 -4.14 -1.51
CA CYS A 39 -11.77 -4.56 -0.10
C CYS A 39 -11.68 -3.40 0.89
N HIS A 40 -11.49 -2.17 0.42
CA HIS A 40 -11.35 -0.96 1.23
C HIS A 40 -10.17 -0.93 2.22
N GLN A 41 -9.35 -2.00 2.27
CA GLN A 41 -8.10 -2.08 3.03
C GLN A 41 -6.94 -1.39 2.28
N PHE A 42 -5.83 -1.17 2.98
CA PHE A 42 -4.61 -0.61 2.40
C PHE A 42 -3.70 -1.71 1.85
N HIS A 43 -3.11 -1.45 0.70
CA HIS A 43 -2.20 -2.36 -0.01
C HIS A 43 -0.96 -1.62 -0.50
N LEU A 44 0.10 -2.39 -0.74
CA LEU A 44 1.34 -1.92 -1.33
C LEU A 44 1.40 -2.17 -2.85
N THR A 45 2.16 -1.32 -3.53
CA THR A 45 2.52 -1.49 -4.93
C THR A 45 3.89 -0.91 -5.24
N SER A 46 4.60 -1.55 -6.17
CA SER A 46 5.83 -1.01 -6.78
C SER A 46 5.56 0.06 -7.85
N ARG A 47 4.29 0.28 -8.23
CA ARG A 47 3.93 1.40 -9.11
C ARG A 47 4.05 2.69 -8.32
N THR A 48 4.98 3.54 -8.72
CA THR A 48 5.28 4.79 -8.02
C THR A 48 4.77 6.02 -8.74
N LYS A 49 4.58 5.94 -10.07
CA LYS A 49 4.06 7.04 -10.88
C LYS A 49 2.70 7.50 -10.34
N SER A 50 2.57 8.81 -10.15
CA SER A 50 1.39 9.52 -9.60
C SER A 50 0.89 9.08 -8.22
N LEU A 51 1.67 8.30 -7.46
CA LEU A 51 1.34 7.89 -6.09
C LEU A 51 2.22 8.63 -5.07
N ARG A 52 1.58 9.17 -4.04
CA ARG A 52 2.27 9.86 -2.94
C ARG A 52 3.22 8.89 -2.22
N PRO A 53 4.49 9.26 -1.98
CA PRO A 53 5.41 8.44 -1.20
C PRO A 53 4.85 8.12 0.20
N PRO A 54 5.27 6.99 0.80
CA PRO A 54 4.89 6.66 2.17
C PRO A 54 5.37 7.77 3.11
N ARG A 55 4.55 8.12 4.10
CA ARG A 55 4.92 9.12 5.10
C ARG A 55 5.50 8.43 6.33
N PRO A 56 6.68 8.84 6.81
CA PRO A 56 7.16 8.38 8.10
C PRO A 56 6.19 8.83 9.19
N GLN A 57 5.93 7.96 10.16
CA GLN A 57 5.23 8.38 11.37
C GLN A 57 6.20 9.27 12.15
N LEU A 58 5.88 10.55 12.23
CA LEU A 58 6.54 11.45 13.18
C LEU A 58 5.98 11.09 14.56
N SER A 59 6.87 10.62 15.43
CA SER A 59 6.62 10.40 16.86
C SER A 59 6.41 11.72 17.58
#